data_AF-A0A835Z7S1-F1
#
_entry.id   AF-A0A835Z7S1-F1
#
_cell.length_a   1.000
_cell.length_b   1.000
_cell.length_c   1.000
_cell.angle_alpha   90.00
_cell.angle_beta   90.00
_cell.angle_gamma   90.00
#
_symmetry.space_group_name_H-M   'P 1'
#
loop_
_entity.id
_entity.type
_entity.pdbx_description
1 polymer ?
#
loop_
_entity_poly.entity_id
_entity_poly.type
_entity_poly.pdbx_seq_one_letter_code
_entity_poly.pdbx_strand_id
1 'polypeptide(L)'
;MKYIVVTGGVVSGLGKGVTISSIGRMLKNCGLKTTSIKIDPYLNTDAGTMSPFEHGEVFVLDDGGEVDLDLGNYERFLSVRLSRDHNITTGTVYQEVILKERRGDHLGKTVQVVPHITDEIQDWIERVAVTPVDGSGCCPDVCLVEVGGTVGDIESMVFLEALRQFQFRVGQENMCLVHVSLMSVLGSVGHAKRICCPLLFWWVDDYHQ
;
A
#
# COMPACT_ATOMS: atom_id res chain seq x y z
N MET A 1 9.24 -2.45 14.49
CA MET A 1 8.35 -1.86 13.47
C MET A 1 7.01 -2.60 13.53
N LYS A 2 5.90 -1.87 13.56
CA LYS A 2 4.55 -2.44 13.39
C LYS A 2 3.98 -2.00 12.04
N TYR A 3 3.12 -2.80 11.44
CA TYR A 3 2.52 -2.53 10.13
C TYR A 3 1.01 -2.51 10.23
N ILE A 4 0.38 -1.49 9.63
CA ILE A 4 -1.07 -1.44 9.45
C ILE A 4 -1.32 -1.36 7.95
N VAL A 5 -1.93 -2.40 7.40
CA VAL A 5 -2.24 -2.50 5.97
C VAL A 5 -3.71 -2.20 5.75
N VAL A 6 -4.00 -1.20 4.92
CA VAL A 6 -5.37 -0.83 4.53
C VAL A 6 -5.61 -1.28 3.09
N THR A 7 -6.62 -2.13 2.88
CA THR A 7 -7.06 -2.58 1.55
C THR A 7 -8.47 -2.07 1.25
N GLY A 8 -8.81 -1.99 -0.05
CA GLY A 8 -10.14 -1.61 -0.51
C GLY A 8 -10.98 -2.81 -0.91
N GLY A 9 -12.30 -2.69 -0.72
CA GLY A 9 -13.26 -3.67 -1.20
C GLY A 9 -13.59 -3.49 -2.68
N VAL A 10 -14.88 -3.42 -2.97
CA VAL A 10 -15.44 -3.60 -4.32
C VAL A 10 -15.34 -2.36 -5.21
N VAL A 11 -15.17 -1.16 -4.63
CA VAL A 11 -15.20 0.10 -5.38
C VAL A 11 -13.98 0.95 -5.01
N SER A 12 -13.35 1.56 -6.01
CA SER A 12 -12.30 2.56 -5.80
C SER A 12 -12.90 3.86 -5.23
N GLY A 13 -12.13 4.60 -4.43
CA GLY A 13 -12.62 5.88 -3.87
C GLY A 13 -13.53 5.79 -2.62
N LEU A 14 -13.64 4.62 -1.96
CA LEU A 14 -14.44 4.47 -0.73
C LEU A 14 -13.90 5.23 0.50
N GLY A 15 -12.71 5.82 0.40
CA GLY A 15 -12.07 6.52 1.53
C GLY A 15 -10.97 5.72 2.22
N LYS A 16 -10.21 4.89 1.47
CA LYS A 16 -8.99 4.25 1.98
C LYS A 16 -8.00 5.27 2.54
N GLY A 17 -7.70 6.31 1.76
CA GLY A 17 -6.78 7.39 2.14
C GLY A 17 -7.21 8.13 3.41
N VAL A 18 -8.51 8.39 3.57
CA VAL A 18 -9.06 9.01 4.78
C VAL A 18 -8.95 8.08 5.98
N THR A 19 -9.24 6.79 5.78
CA THR A 19 -9.16 5.76 6.84
C THR A 19 -7.74 5.64 7.37
N ILE A 20 -6.77 5.45 6.47
CA ILE A 20 -5.37 5.27 6.87
C ILE A 20 -4.78 6.54 7.49
N SER A 21 -5.10 7.71 6.95
CA SER A 21 -4.69 9.01 7.52
C SER A 21 -5.24 9.22 8.92
N SER A 22 -6.49 8.83 9.16
CA SER A 22 -7.15 8.95 10.47
C SER A 22 -6.51 8.04 11.51
N ILE A 23 -6.21 6.79 11.13
CA ILE A 23 -5.48 5.84 12.00
C ILE A 23 -4.09 6.41 12.33
N GLY A 24 -3.35 6.87 11.33
CA GLY A 24 -2.03 7.46 11.52
C GLY A 24 -2.05 8.69 12.43
N ARG A 25 -3.04 9.58 12.26
CA ARG A 25 -3.19 10.76 13.12
C ARG A 25 -3.48 10.38 14.56
N MET A 26 -4.32 9.38 14.78
CA MET A 26 -4.61 8.87 16.12
C MET A 26 -3.34 8.31 16.79
N LEU A 27 -2.55 7.52 16.06
CA LEU A 27 -1.29 6.97 16.57
C LEU A 27 -0.27 8.07 16.91
N LYS A 28 -0.16 9.10 16.06
CA LYS A 28 0.67 10.28 16.36
C LYS A 28 0.20 11.01 17.61
N ASN A 29 -1.11 11.16 17.81
CA ASN A 29 -1.65 11.78 19.03
C ASN A 29 -1.35 10.93 20.28
N CYS A 30 -1.16 9.61 20.12
CA CYS A 30 -0.68 8.71 21.19
C CYS A 30 0.84 8.76 21.40
N GLY A 31 1.58 9.62 20.69
CA GLY A 31 3.03 9.78 20.81
C GLY A 31 3.86 8.81 19.97
N LEU A 32 3.23 8.03 19.09
CA LEU A 32 3.94 7.11 18.20
C LEU A 32 4.38 7.81 16.90
N LYS A 33 5.55 7.42 16.38
CA LYS A 33 6.05 7.89 15.09
C LYS A 33 5.49 7.03 13.98
N THR A 34 4.92 7.67 12.96
CA THR A 34 4.28 6.99 11.84
C THR A 34 4.94 7.36 10.52
N THR A 35 5.12 6.39 9.64
CA THR A 35 5.38 6.60 8.20
C THR A 35 4.24 6.00 7.37
N SER A 36 4.18 6.32 6.09
CA SER A 36 3.15 5.84 5.17
C SER A 36 3.73 5.43 3.83
N ILE A 37 3.32 4.25 3.35
CA ILE A 37 3.65 3.72 2.02
C ILE A 37 2.35 3.55 1.24
N LYS A 38 2.32 4.07 0.02
CA LYS A 38 1.25 3.88 -0.95
C LYS A 38 1.67 2.83 -1.95
N ILE A 39 0.85 1.80 -2.13
CA ILE A 39 1.00 0.83 -3.20
C ILE A 39 -0.04 1.14 -4.28
N ASP A 40 0.42 1.35 -5.50
CA ASP A 40 -0.41 1.63 -6.66
C ASP A 40 -0.25 0.53 -7.71
N PRO A 41 -1.31 -0.25 -7.98
CA PRO A 41 -1.17 -1.42 -8.85
C PRO A 41 -1.05 -1.10 -10.34
N TYR A 42 -1.04 0.18 -10.75
CA TYR A 42 -0.81 0.57 -12.13
C TYR A 42 0.64 0.36 -12.59
N LEU A 43 0.84 0.27 -13.91
CA LEU A 43 2.14 -0.04 -14.52
C LEU A 43 3.07 1.17 -14.69
N ASN A 44 2.54 2.39 -14.67
CA ASN A 44 3.36 3.60 -14.77
C ASN A 44 4.37 3.65 -13.63
N THR A 45 5.62 3.97 -13.94
CA THR A 45 6.67 4.15 -12.93
C THR A 45 6.55 5.47 -12.18
N ASP A 46 5.95 6.47 -12.82
CA ASP A 46 5.84 7.83 -12.32
C ASP A 46 4.47 8.41 -12.71
N ALA A 47 3.78 8.99 -11.73
CA ALA A 47 2.46 9.60 -11.91
C ALA A 47 2.50 10.84 -12.82
N GLY A 48 3.63 11.52 -12.89
CA GLY A 48 3.90 12.68 -13.73
C GLY A 48 3.66 12.49 -15.22
N THR A 49 3.77 11.25 -15.69
CA THR A 49 3.54 10.89 -17.10
C THR A 49 2.05 10.76 -17.46
N MET A 50 1.17 10.74 -16.46
CA MET A 50 -0.26 10.50 -16.65
C MET A 50 -1.03 11.80 -16.86
N SER A 51 -2.13 11.70 -17.61
CA SER A 51 -3.04 12.82 -17.81
C SER A 51 -3.79 13.13 -16.51
N PRO A 52 -3.87 14.41 -16.08
CA PRO A 52 -4.65 14.79 -14.90
C PRO A 52 -6.14 14.42 -14.98
N PHE A 53 -6.67 14.23 -16.20
CA PHE A 53 -8.06 13.82 -16.40
C PHE A 53 -8.30 12.33 -16.15
N GLU A 54 -7.27 11.48 -16.25
CA GLU A 54 -7.41 10.04 -16.08
C GLU A 54 -7.08 9.59 -14.67
N HIS A 55 -5.96 10.09 -14.13
CA HIS A 55 -5.42 9.68 -12.85
C HIS A 55 -5.77 10.67 -11.71
N GLY A 56 -6.19 11.89 -12.06
CA GLY A 56 -6.30 12.99 -11.12
C GLY A 56 -5.00 13.80 -11.03
N GLU A 57 -4.96 14.71 -10.07
CA GLU A 57 -3.80 15.58 -9.88
C GLU A 57 -2.55 14.79 -9.45
N VAL A 58 -1.38 15.27 -9.83
CA VAL A 58 -0.09 14.73 -9.40
C VAL A 58 0.42 15.57 -8.23
N PHE A 59 0.98 14.92 -7.22
CA PHE A 59 1.64 15.58 -6.10
C PHE A 59 3.16 15.53 -6.26
N VAL A 60 3.83 16.65 -5.97
CA VAL A 60 5.30 16.75 -6.06
C VAL A 60 5.87 16.77 -4.64
N LEU A 61 6.74 15.80 -4.35
CA LEU A 61 7.41 15.66 -3.05
C LEU A 61 8.64 16.58 -2.95
N ASP A 62 9.16 16.76 -1.72
CA ASP A 62 10.34 17.58 -1.43
C ASP A 62 11.61 17.11 -2.18
N ASP A 63 11.69 15.82 -2.51
CA ASP A 63 12.79 15.22 -3.28
C ASP A 63 12.58 15.29 -4.81
N GLY A 64 11.55 15.99 -5.26
CA GLY A 64 11.16 16.12 -6.66
C GLY A 64 10.53 14.85 -7.26
N GLY A 65 10.09 13.90 -6.43
CA GLY A 65 9.28 12.77 -6.89
C GLY A 65 7.87 13.22 -7.30
N GLU A 66 7.42 12.80 -8.48
CA GLU A 66 6.07 13.00 -8.99
C GLU A 66 5.21 11.76 -8.65
N VAL A 67 4.26 11.91 -7.74
CA VAL A 67 3.53 10.80 -7.10
C VAL A 67 2.01 11.01 -7.11
N ASP A 68 1.27 9.97 -6.75
CA ASP A 68 -0.18 10.04 -6.55
C ASP A 68 -0.59 11.09 -5.50
N LEU A 69 -1.73 11.76 -5.73
CA LEU A 69 -2.28 12.79 -4.84
C LEU A 69 -2.50 12.30 -3.40
N ASP A 70 -2.77 11.01 -3.20
CA ASP A 70 -2.98 10.41 -1.89
C ASP A 70 -1.77 10.58 -0.96
N LEU A 71 -0.54 10.64 -1.49
CA LEU A 71 0.65 10.92 -0.67
C LEU A 71 0.61 12.34 -0.10
N GLY A 72 0.12 13.32 -0.87
CA GLY A 72 -0.06 14.69 -0.38
C GLY A 72 -1.09 14.78 0.74
N ASN A 73 -2.12 13.91 0.73
CA ASN A 73 -3.04 13.77 1.85
C ASN A 73 -2.29 13.26 3.08
N TYR A 74 -1.45 12.23 2.95
CA TYR A 74 -0.69 11.68 4.07
C TYR A 74 0.27 12.69 4.69
N GLU A 75 1.04 13.43 3.87
CA GLU A 75 1.93 14.49 4.37
C GLU A 75 1.16 15.54 5.18
N ARG A 76 0.00 15.97 4.67
CA ARG A 76 -0.84 16.98 5.32
C ARG A 76 -1.42 16.48 6.64
N PHE A 77 -2.03 15.30 6.66
CA PHE A 77 -2.68 14.76 7.86
C PHE A 77 -1.69 14.32 8.93
N LEU A 78 -0.61 13.66 8.52
CA LEU A 78 0.38 13.11 9.43
C LEU A 78 1.46 14.13 9.79
N SER A 79 1.60 15.24 9.06
CA SER A 79 2.69 16.20 9.26
C SER A 79 4.04 15.49 9.14
N VAL A 80 4.27 14.86 7.99
CA VAL A 80 5.49 14.13 7.61
C VAL A 80 5.94 14.59 6.23
N ARG A 81 7.19 14.31 5.88
CA ARG A 81 7.76 14.52 4.54
C ARG A 81 8.16 13.18 3.97
N LEU A 82 7.46 12.76 2.93
CA LEU A 82 7.69 11.50 2.24
C LEU A 82 8.67 11.71 1.10
N SER A 83 9.29 10.63 0.65
CA SER A 83 10.14 10.57 -0.53
C SER A 83 9.48 9.73 -1.62
N ARG A 84 10.00 9.80 -2.86
CA ARG A 84 9.52 8.99 -3.98
C ARG A 84 9.40 7.49 -3.67
N ASP A 85 10.26 6.96 -2.79
CA ASP A 85 10.28 5.55 -2.42
C ASP A 85 9.04 5.12 -1.61
N HIS A 86 8.29 6.09 -1.06
CA HIS A 86 7.03 5.83 -0.35
C HIS A 86 5.85 5.58 -1.31
N ASN A 87 6.04 5.79 -2.61
CA ASN A 87 5.11 5.38 -3.65
C ASN A 87 5.69 4.14 -4.37
N ILE A 88 5.00 3.01 -4.24
CA ILE A 88 5.36 1.75 -4.89
C ILE A 88 4.36 1.53 -6.01
N THR A 89 4.84 1.39 -7.25
CA THR A 89 3.99 1.04 -8.39
C THR A 89 4.39 -0.32 -8.96
N THR A 90 3.50 -0.96 -9.72
CA THR A 90 3.88 -2.21 -10.43
C THR A 90 5.07 -1.94 -11.36
N GLY A 91 5.09 -0.76 -12.01
CA GLY A 91 6.18 -0.34 -12.88
C GLY A 91 7.53 -0.28 -12.18
N THR A 92 7.61 0.37 -11.01
CA THR A 92 8.87 0.56 -10.30
C THR A 92 9.45 -0.77 -9.79
N VAL A 93 8.59 -1.64 -9.25
CA VAL A 93 9.00 -2.97 -8.77
C VAL A 93 9.52 -3.83 -9.91
N TYR A 94 8.79 -3.89 -11.03
CA TYR A 94 9.19 -4.70 -12.18
C TYR A 94 10.49 -4.17 -12.80
N GLN A 95 10.63 -2.84 -12.88
CA GLN A 95 11.86 -2.23 -13.37
C GLN A 95 13.07 -2.63 -12.51
N GLU A 96 12.96 -2.59 -11.18
CA GLU A 96 14.07 -2.97 -10.30
C GLU A 96 14.45 -4.44 -10.43
N VAL A 97 13.46 -5.35 -10.51
CA VAL A 97 13.74 -6.78 -10.69
C VAL A 97 14.37 -7.08 -12.05
N ILE A 98 13.94 -6.40 -13.12
CA ILE A 98 14.58 -6.51 -14.43
C ILE A 98 16.02 -5.99 -14.39
N LEU A 99 16.29 -4.92 -13.65
CA LEU A 99 17.65 -4.40 -13.48
C LEU A 99 18.54 -5.38 -12.69
N LYS A 100 18.02 -6.00 -11.61
CA LYS A 100 18.70 -7.06 -10.84
C LYS A 100 19.05 -8.26 -11.71
N GLU A 101 18.13 -8.68 -12.56
CA GLU A 101 18.34 -9.74 -13.55
C GLU A 101 19.52 -9.41 -14.48
N ARG A 102 19.54 -8.22 -15.08
CA ARG A 102 20.62 -7.79 -15.99
C ARG A 102 21.98 -7.64 -15.30
N ARG A 103 22.01 -7.30 -14.02
CA ARG A 103 23.25 -7.24 -13.22
C ARG A 103 23.80 -8.63 -12.89
N GLY A 104 22.99 -9.68 -13.02
CA GLY A 104 23.34 -11.05 -12.67
C GLY A 104 23.07 -11.40 -11.20
N ASP A 105 22.26 -10.60 -10.49
CA ASP A 105 21.98 -10.78 -9.06
C ASP A 105 21.24 -12.11 -8.78
N HIS A 106 20.56 -12.65 -9.79
CA HIS A 106 19.86 -13.95 -9.71
C HIS A 106 20.70 -15.16 -10.14
N LEU A 107 22.02 -15.00 -10.33
CA LEU A 107 22.96 -16.08 -10.66
C LEU A 107 22.57 -16.92 -11.90
N GLY A 108 21.94 -16.28 -12.88
CA GLY A 108 21.47 -16.94 -14.11
C GLY A 108 20.23 -17.83 -13.95
N LYS A 109 19.56 -17.80 -12.79
CA LYS A 109 18.29 -18.49 -12.58
C LYS A 109 17.13 -17.74 -13.22
N THR A 110 16.06 -18.46 -13.53
CA THR A 110 14.83 -17.88 -14.09
C THR A 110 14.13 -17.00 -13.06
N VAL A 111 13.89 -15.75 -13.41
CA VAL A 111 13.08 -14.81 -12.62
C VAL A 111 11.59 -15.05 -12.88
N GLN A 112 10.80 -15.02 -11.81
CA GLN A 112 9.36 -15.29 -11.80
C GLN A 112 8.65 -14.31 -10.87
N VAL A 113 7.35 -14.12 -11.05
CA VAL A 113 6.54 -13.25 -10.18
C VAL A 113 6.65 -13.67 -8.71
N VAL A 114 6.44 -14.95 -8.42
CA VAL A 114 6.71 -15.53 -7.11
C VAL A 114 7.96 -16.40 -7.22
N PRO A 115 8.99 -16.23 -6.38
CA PRO A 115 9.06 -15.29 -5.26
C PRO A 115 9.68 -13.91 -5.61
N HIS A 116 10.28 -13.72 -6.78
CA HIS A 116 11.18 -12.58 -7.01
C HIS A 116 10.50 -11.20 -6.95
N ILE A 117 9.30 -11.05 -7.51
CA ILE A 117 8.56 -9.77 -7.42
C ILE A 117 7.98 -9.61 -6.01
N THR A 118 7.45 -10.68 -5.42
CA THR A 118 6.88 -10.63 -4.06
C THR A 118 7.94 -10.35 -3.00
N ASP A 119 9.16 -10.86 -3.17
CA ASP A 119 10.31 -10.58 -2.31
C ASP A 119 10.75 -9.13 -2.48
N GLU A 120 10.81 -8.61 -3.72
CA GLU A 120 11.14 -7.20 -3.95
C GLU A 120 10.17 -6.26 -3.22
N ILE A 121 8.87 -6.54 -3.29
CA ILE A 121 7.85 -5.74 -2.61
C ILE A 121 8.06 -5.78 -1.09
N GLN A 122 8.31 -6.96 -0.52
CA GLN A 122 8.56 -7.13 0.92
C GLN A 122 9.82 -6.35 1.35
N ASP A 123 10.92 -6.51 0.62
CA ASP A 123 12.20 -5.85 0.91
C ASP A 123 12.08 -4.32 0.76
N TRP A 124 11.28 -3.85 -0.20
CA TRP A 124 10.98 -2.44 -0.38
C TRP A 124 10.22 -1.87 0.81
N ILE A 125 9.16 -2.56 1.26
CA ILE A 125 8.36 -2.14 2.41
C ILE A 125 9.23 -2.04 3.66
N GLU A 126 10.07 -3.05 3.96
CA GLU A 126 10.95 -3.01 5.14
C GLU A 126 11.95 -1.87 5.08
N ARG A 127 12.58 -1.66 3.91
CA ARG A 127 13.57 -0.61 3.69
C ARG A 127 12.97 0.78 3.89
N VAL A 128 11.78 1.03 3.34
CA VAL A 128 11.14 2.34 3.41
C VAL A 128 10.51 2.57 4.79
N ALA A 129 9.95 1.53 5.42
CA ALA A 129 9.30 1.63 6.72
C ALA A 129 10.23 2.19 7.82
N VAL A 130 11.53 1.92 7.74
CA VAL A 130 12.51 2.41 8.74
C VAL A 130 13.05 3.81 8.46
N THR A 131 12.68 4.41 7.32
CA THR A 131 13.18 5.74 6.92
C THR A 131 12.52 6.83 7.77
N PRO A 132 13.30 7.73 8.41
CA PRO A 132 12.74 8.84 9.17
C PRO A 132 12.03 9.87 8.27
N VAL A 133 10.78 10.21 8.60
CA VAL A 133 9.93 11.12 7.78
C VAL A 133 9.45 12.38 8.53
N ASP A 134 9.70 12.47 9.83
CA ASP A 134 9.19 13.56 10.69
C ASP A 134 10.26 14.59 11.09
N GLY A 135 11.46 14.51 10.49
CA GLY A 135 12.59 15.37 10.82
C GLY A 135 13.29 15.04 12.15
N SER A 136 12.80 14.06 12.92
CA SER A 136 13.42 13.66 14.20
C SER A 136 14.68 12.81 14.02
N GLY A 137 14.93 12.31 12.81
CA GLY A 137 16.03 11.38 12.51
C GLY A 137 15.87 9.99 13.14
N CYS A 138 14.73 9.72 13.79
CA CYS A 138 14.45 8.43 14.40
C CYS A 138 13.64 7.53 13.45
N CYS A 139 13.85 6.23 13.59
CA CYS A 139 13.04 5.21 12.94
C CYS A 139 11.56 5.34 13.37
N PRO A 140 10.60 5.24 12.44
CA PRO A 140 9.18 5.15 12.77
C PRO A 140 8.84 3.93 13.64
N ASP A 141 7.79 4.05 14.45
CA ASP A 141 7.27 2.94 15.26
C ASP A 141 6.28 2.10 14.44
N VAL A 142 5.46 2.78 13.62
CA VAL A 142 4.38 2.19 12.81
C VAL A 142 4.50 2.62 11.35
N CYS A 143 4.46 1.66 10.44
CA CYS A 143 4.33 1.89 9.00
C CYS A 143 2.89 1.62 8.56
N LEU A 144 2.27 2.64 7.98
CA LEU A 144 0.93 2.59 7.40
C LEU A 144 1.07 2.23 5.92
N VAL A 145 0.53 1.10 5.48
CA VAL A 145 0.59 0.68 4.08
C VAL A 145 -0.81 0.75 3.49
N GLU A 146 -1.02 1.56 2.47
CA GLU A 146 -2.28 1.59 1.72
C GLU A 146 -2.12 0.83 0.41
N VAL A 147 -3.00 -0.15 0.17
CA VAL A 147 -3.10 -0.84 -1.13
C VAL A 147 -4.17 -0.13 -1.96
N GLY A 148 -3.70 0.57 -2.99
CA GLY A 148 -4.50 1.23 -4.02
C GLY A 148 -5.35 0.25 -4.84
N GLY A 149 -6.26 0.81 -5.64
CA GLY A 149 -7.18 0.02 -6.44
C GLY A 149 -8.23 -0.74 -5.61
N THR A 150 -8.70 -1.85 -6.18
CA THR A 150 -9.71 -2.74 -5.61
C THR A 150 -9.12 -4.14 -5.42
N VAL A 151 -9.63 -4.89 -4.44
CA VAL A 151 -9.18 -6.27 -4.20
C VAL A 151 -9.94 -7.21 -5.15
N GLY A 152 -9.19 -8.08 -5.83
CA GLY A 152 -9.74 -9.08 -6.77
C GLY A 152 -9.30 -8.86 -8.21
N ASP A 153 -8.72 -7.70 -8.52
CA ASP A 153 -8.17 -7.39 -9.84
C ASP A 153 -6.79 -8.02 -10.02
N ILE A 154 -6.44 -8.37 -11.27
CA ILE A 154 -5.19 -9.06 -11.62
C ILE A 154 -3.97 -8.25 -11.16
N GLU A 155 -4.05 -6.94 -11.28
CA GLU A 155 -3.02 -5.98 -10.93
C GLU A 155 -2.73 -5.98 -9.42
N SER A 156 -3.76 -6.21 -8.59
CA SER A 156 -3.63 -6.23 -7.13
C SER A 156 -3.09 -7.56 -6.59
N MET A 157 -3.21 -8.66 -7.35
CA MET A 157 -2.92 -10.01 -6.86
C MET A 157 -1.47 -10.17 -6.37
N VAL A 158 -0.51 -9.57 -7.08
CA VAL A 158 0.91 -9.69 -6.74
C VAL A 158 1.21 -9.01 -5.40
N PHE A 159 0.64 -7.83 -5.15
CA PHE A 159 0.82 -7.12 -3.88
C PHE A 159 0.13 -7.83 -2.72
N LEU A 160 -1.06 -8.39 -2.93
CA LEU A 160 -1.75 -9.15 -1.90
C LEU A 160 -0.99 -10.42 -1.53
N GLU A 161 -0.43 -11.13 -2.51
CA GLU A 161 0.43 -12.30 -2.25
C GLU A 161 1.73 -11.90 -1.53
N ALA A 162 2.35 -10.78 -1.92
CA ALA A 162 3.53 -10.25 -1.23
C ALA A 162 3.22 -9.92 0.23
N LEU A 163 2.10 -9.24 0.51
CA LEU A 163 1.66 -8.88 1.86
C LEU A 163 1.25 -10.11 2.69
N ARG A 164 0.70 -11.14 2.05
CA ARG A 164 0.40 -12.43 2.69
C ARG A 164 1.69 -13.10 3.17
N GLN A 165 2.71 -13.19 2.31
CA GLN A 165 4.02 -13.72 2.69
C GLN A 165 4.70 -12.83 3.75
N PHE A 166 4.54 -11.51 3.62
CA PHE A 166 5.08 -10.53 4.55
C PHE A 166 4.60 -10.74 5.98
N GLN A 167 3.32 -11.05 6.17
CA GLN A 167 2.75 -11.32 7.50
C GLN A 167 3.51 -12.45 8.23
N PHE A 168 3.88 -13.51 7.51
CA PHE A 168 4.67 -14.61 8.08
C PHE A 168 6.12 -14.20 8.33
N ARG A 169 6.69 -13.34 7.48
CA ARG A 169 8.05 -12.83 7.62
C ARG A 169 8.20 -11.94 8.87
N VAL A 170 7.29 -11.00 9.08
CA VAL A 170 7.37 -10.05 10.21
C VAL A 170 6.73 -10.55 11.49
N GLY A 171 5.90 -11.60 11.44
CA GLY A 171 5.14 -12.12 12.58
C GLY A 171 3.73 -11.52 12.68
N GLN A 172 2.74 -12.37 13.01
CA GLN A 172 1.33 -11.98 13.04
C GLN A 172 1.04 -10.84 14.04
N GLU A 173 1.78 -10.76 15.14
CA GLU A 173 1.66 -9.72 16.16
C GLU A 173 2.23 -8.35 15.72
N ASN A 174 2.90 -8.31 14.57
CA ASN A 174 3.52 -7.11 14.02
C ASN A 174 2.75 -6.52 12.84
N MET A 175 1.69 -7.17 12.36
CA MET A 175 0.91 -6.73 11.21
C MET A 175 -0.60 -6.76 11.48
N CYS A 176 -1.28 -5.65 11.22
CA CYS A 176 -2.73 -5.53 11.31
C CYS A 176 -3.31 -5.25 9.91
N LEU A 177 -4.34 -6.00 9.50
CA LEU A 177 -5.05 -5.78 8.24
C LEU A 177 -6.38 -5.07 8.51
N VAL A 178 -6.62 -3.99 7.79
CA VAL A 178 -7.86 -3.22 7.80
C VAL A 178 -8.45 -3.24 6.40
N HIS A 179 -9.70 -3.67 6.29
CA HIS A 179 -10.39 -3.75 5.01
C HIS A 179 -11.56 -2.78 4.93
N VAL A 180 -11.53 -1.87 3.94
CA VAL A 180 -12.58 -0.86 3.74
C VAL A 180 -13.58 -1.37 2.71
N SER A 181 -14.77 -1.78 3.16
CA SER A 181 -15.84 -2.30 2.30
C SER A 181 -17.04 -1.37 2.22
N LEU A 182 -17.72 -1.37 1.07
CA LEU A 182 -18.94 -0.61 0.83
C LEU A 182 -20.16 -1.35 1.40
N MET A 183 -20.88 -0.70 2.31
CA MET A 183 -22.23 -1.11 2.67
C MET A 183 -23.25 -0.32 1.84
N SER A 184 -23.91 -1.00 0.90
CA SER A 184 -24.91 -0.36 0.05
C SER A 184 -26.31 -0.43 0.68
N VAL A 185 -27.01 0.71 0.63
CA VAL A 185 -28.44 0.79 0.93
C VAL A 185 -29.19 0.92 -0.38
N LEU A 186 -29.97 -0.11 -0.74
CA LEU A 186 -30.84 -0.03 -1.91
C LEU A 186 -32.11 0.71 -1.51
N GLY A 187 -32.40 1.82 -2.17
CA GLY A 187 -33.54 2.70 -1.83
C GLY A 187 -34.89 1.97 -1.82
N SER A 188 -35.04 0.87 -2.56
CA SER A 188 -36.24 0.04 -2.59
C SER A 188 -36.41 -0.89 -1.38
N VAL A 189 -35.35 -1.15 -0.60
CA VAL A 189 -35.34 -2.17 0.47
C VAL A 189 -35.22 -1.52 1.86
N GLY A 190 -34.81 -0.25 1.95
CA GLY A 190 -34.81 0.55 3.18
C GLY A 190 -33.81 0.10 4.26
N HIS A 191 -33.06 -0.98 4.03
CA HIS A 191 -32.05 -1.50 4.95
C HIS A 191 -30.73 -1.76 4.23
N ALA A 192 -29.61 -1.57 4.95
CA ALA A 192 -28.27 -1.83 4.43
C ALA A 192 -28.08 -3.32 4.13
N LYS A 193 -27.66 -3.64 2.91
CA LYS A 193 -27.29 -5.00 2.53
C LYS A 193 -25.78 -5.16 2.64
N ARG A 194 -25.34 -6.24 3.30
CA ARG A 194 -23.91 -6.56 3.45
C ARG A 194 -23.36 -7.39 2.31
N ILE A 195 -24.01 -7.45 1.14
CA ILE A 195 -23.68 -8.42 0.05
C ILE A 195 -22.21 -8.37 -0.37
N CYS A 196 -21.59 -7.20 -0.37
CA CYS A 196 -20.19 -7.02 -0.78
C CYS A 196 -19.16 -7.42 0.30
N CYS A 197 -19.57 -7.60 1.56
CA CYS A 197 -18.67 -7.85 2.68
C CYS A 197 -18.24 -9.35 2.83
N PRO A 198 -19.13 -10.35 2.64
CA PRO A 198 -18.78 -11.77 2.77
C PRO A 198 -17.81 -12.30 1.73
N LEU A 199 -17.76 -11.73 0.52
CA LEU A 199 -16.90 -12.21 -0.56
C LEU A 199 -15.40 -12.14 -0.21
N LEU A 200 -15.04 -11.25 0.72
CA LEU A 200 -13.66 -11.07 1.16
C LEU A 200 -13.32 -11.85 2.43
N PHE A 201 -14.31 -12.14 3.28
CA PHE A 201 -14.12 -12.94 4.50
C PHE A 201 -13.64 -14.37 4.17
N TRP A 202 -14.08 -14.94 3.04
CA TRP A 202 -13.58 -16.24 2.58
C TRP A 202 -12.07 -16.24 2.31
N TRP A 203 -11.50 -15.11 1.85
CA TRP A 203 -10.06 -15.03 1.60
C TRP A 203 -9.24 -14.77 2.88
N VAL A 204 -9.86 -14.37 3.99
CA VAL A 204 -9.15 -14.11 5.26
C VAL A 204 -9.33 -15.29 6.23
N ASP A 205 -10.49 -15.94 6.25
CA ASP A 205 -10.81 -17.02 7.20
C ASP A 205 -10.38 -18.43 6.73
N ASP A 206 -10.26 -18.70 5.43
CA ASP A 206 -9.80 -20.01 4.93
C ASP A 206 -8.32 -20.32 5.29
N TYR A 207 -7.60 -19.35 5.87
CA TYR A 207 -6.17 -19.46 6.19
C TYR A 207 -5.86 -19.82 7.65
N HIS A 208 -6.88 -20.19 8.43
CA HIS A 208 -6.72 -20.74 9.79
C HIS A 208 -6.69 -22.28 9.86
N GLN A 209 -6.51 -22.98 8.74
CA GLN A 209 -6.25 -24.44 8.69
C GLN A 209 -4.81 -24.78 8.33
#